data_AF-A0A411X2P4-F1
#
_entry.id   AF-A0A411X2P4-F1
#
_cell.length_a   1.000
_cell.length_b   1.000
_cell.length_c   1.000
_cell.angle_alpha   90.00
_cell.angle_beta   90.00
_cell.angle_gamma   90.00
#
_symmetry.space_group_name_H-M   'P 1'
#
loop_
_entity.id
_entity.type
_entity.pdbx_description
1 polymer ?
#
loop_
_entity_poly.entity_id
_entity_poly.type
_entity_poly.pdbx_seq_one_letter_code
_entity_poly.pdbx_strand_id
1 'polypeptide(L)'
;MATSPADITAIPADLMKLVEALHRISPNRFHAMVNRAATAAEWYDAVLALRYAANSRELRDTGDERVHGLCEEIRRHVARIDDVFQMALLPASPGQQREWEEALAADGHARQVFRTDGSLHISLLDADLQGTALHVRRAWNHVCNFTGSWTDFTIELDEAQAADWQARRARLRAMQEAIENRRPARAP
;
A
#
# COMPACT_ATOMS: atom_id res chain seq x y z
N MET A 1 17.22 -1.28 -4.73
CA MET A 1 17.39 -0.66 -6.07
C MET A 1 16.29 0.37 -6.24
N ALA A 2 16.60 1.59 -6.66
CA ALA A 2 15.56 2.57 -6.92
C ALA A 2 14.76 2.15 -8.16
N THR A 3 13.45 1.95 -8.03
CA THR A 3 12.54 1.63 -9.13
C THR A 3 12.52 2.79 -10.13
N SER A 4 12.86 2.55 -11.40
CA SER A 4 12.85 3.61 -12.41
C SER A 4 11.42 4.04 -12.76
N PRO A 5 11.19 5.24 -13.32
CA PRO A 5 9.85 5.66 -13.74
C PRO A 5 9.18 4.70 -14.74
N ALA A 6 9.95 4.13 -15.67
CA ALA A 6 9.46 3.13 -16.61
C ALA A 6 9.00 1.85 -15.87
N ASP A 7 9.75 1.43 -14.84
CA ASP A 7 9.37 0.29 -14.00
C ASP A 7 8.08 0.55 -13.22
N ILE A 8 7.87 1.78 -12.74
CA ILE A 8 6.65 2.17 -11.99
C ILE A 8 5.39 2.00 -12.86
N THR A 9 5.43 2.44 -14.11
CA THR A 9 4.28 2.37 -15.01
C THR A 9 3.93 0.94 -15.47
N ALA A 10 4.89 0.02 -15.45
CA ALA A 10 4.68 -1.37 -15.84
C ALA A 10 4.07 -2.24 -14.72
N ILE A 11 4.29 -1.86 -13.46
CA ILE A 11 3.86 -2.64 -12.28
C ILE A 11 2.37 -3.03 -12.31
N PRO A 12 1.40 -2.13 -12.62
CA PRO A 12 -0.01 -2.50 -12.64
C PRO A 12 -0.32 -3.57 -13.71
N ALA A 13 0.28 -3.46 -14.88
CA ALA A 13 0.10 -4.41 -15.98
C ALA A 13 0.71 -5.78 -15.65
N ASP A 14 1.89 -5.79 -15.04
CA ASP A 14 2.55 -7.03 -14.62
C ASP A 14 1.78 -7.74 -13.49
N LEU A 15 1.21 -6.99 -12.54
CA LEU A 15 0.30 -7.58 -11.56
C LEU A 15 -0.90 -8.22 -12.25
N MET A 16 -1.49 -7.55 -13.23
CA MET A 16 -2.66 -8.07 -13.95
C MET A 16 -2.36 -9.40 -14.65
N LYS A 17 -1.19 -9.54 -15.30
CA LYS A 17 -0.75 -10.81 -15.91
C LYS A 17 -0.66 -11.94 -14.88
N LEU A 18 -0.13 -11.66 -13.68
CA LEU A 18 -0.03 -12.65 -12.60
C LEU A 18 -1.43 -13.06 -12.11
N VAL A 19 -2.33 -12.10 -11.93
CA VAL A 19 -3.71 -12.35 -11.47
C VAL A 19 -4.52 -13.12 -12.53
N GLU A 20 -4.34 -12.82 -13.81
CA GLU A 20 -4.92 -13.59 -14.93
C GLU A 20 -4.38 -15.02 -14.98
N ALA A 21 -3.08 -15.22 -14.80
CA ALA A 21 -2.47 -16.55 -14.73
C ALA A 21 -3.05 -17.34 -13.56
N LEU A 22 -3.17 -16.72 -12.39
CA LEU A 22 -3.77 -17.33 -11.21
C LEU A 22 -5.23 -17.69 -11.45
N HIS A 23 -6.03 -16.78 -12.01
CA HIS A 23 -7.46 -16.99 -12.28
C HIS A 23 -7.72 -18.13 -13.29
N ARG A 24 -6.83 -18.30 -14.27
CA ARG A 24 -6.94 -19.41 -15.24
C ARG A 24 -6.76 -20.79 -14.60
N ILE A 25 -5.95 -20.88 -13.54
CA ILE A 25 -5.69 -22.16 -12.84
C ILE A 25 -6.71 -22.36 -11.72
N SER A 26 -7.02 -21.30 -10.97
CA SER A 26 -7.95 -21.29 -9.85
C SER A 26 -8.84 -20.04 -9.93
N PRO A 27 -10.04 -20.15 -10.52
CA PRO A 27 -10.96 -19.03 -10.66
C PRO A 27 -11.24 -18.37 -9.31
N ASN A 28 -10.99 -17.06 -9.25
CA ASN A 28 -11.06 -16.28 -8.02
C ASN A 28 -11.60 -14.87 -8.27
N ARG A 29 -12.09 -14.23 -7.20
CA ARG A 29 -12.68 -12.88 -7.24
C ARG A 29 -11.68 -11.76 -7.51
N PHE A 30 -10.40 -11.96 -7.19
CA PHE A 30 -9.38 -10.91 -7.24
C PHE A 30 -9.13 -10.41 -8.66
N HIS A 31 -9.26 -11.29 -9.66
CA HIS A 31 -9.20 -10.89 -11.08
C HIS A 31 -10.22 -9.80 -11.41
N ALA A 32 -11.48 -9.97 -11.01
CA ALA A 32 -12.51 -8.97 -11.26
C ALA A 32 -12.26 -7.69 -10.44
N MET A 33 -11.85 -7.80 -9.18
CA MET A 33 -11.56 -6.64 -8.32
C MET A 33 -10.43 -5.79 -8.89
N VAL A 34 -9.30 -6.40 -9.26
CA VAL A 34 -8.15 -5.71 -9.83
C VAL A 34 -8.48 -5.12 -11.19
N ASN A 35 -9.18 -5.86 -12.07
CA ASN A 35 -9.49 -5.40 -13.43
C ASN A 35 -10.53 -4.25 -13.48
N ARG A 36 -11.48 -4.24 -12.53
CA ARG A 36 -12.60 -3.29 -12.55
C ARG A 36 -12.38 -2.04 -11.71
N ALA A 37 -11.38 -2.02 -10.84
CA ALA A 37 -11.09 -0.83 -10.04
C ALA A 37 -10.84 0.40 -10.95
N ALA A 38 -11.62 1.46 -10.74
CA ALA A 38 -11.59 2.65 -11.57
C ALA A 38 -10.58 3.69 -11.04
N THR A 39 -10.28 3.63 -9.74
CA THR A 39 -9.37 4.57 -9.07
C THR A 39 -8.15 3.84 -8.50
N ALA A 40 -7.07 4.59 -8.26
CA ALA A 40 -5.91 4.05 -7.57
C ALA A 40 -6.23 3.52 -6.16
N ALA A 41 -7.20 4.11 -5.47
CA ALA A 41 -7.65 3.68 -4.15
C ALA A 41 -8.33 2.30 -4.20
N GLU A 42 -9.35 2.16 -5.06
CA GLU A 42 -10.04 0.89 -5.27
C GLU A 42 -9.07 -0.21 -5.72
N TRP A 43 -8.12 0.15 -6.58
CA TRP A 43 -7.12 -0.79 -7.07
C TRP A 43 -6.21 -1.24 -5.94
N TYR A 44 -5.68 -0.31 -5.14
CA TYR A 44 -4.77 -0.66 -4.07
C TYR A 44 -5.47 -1.49 -2.98
N ASP A 45 -6.74 -1.21 -2.68
CA ASP A 45 -7.54 -2.07 -1.79
C ASP A 45 -7.72 -3.49 -2.33
N ALA A 46 -7.91 -3.64 -3.65
CA ALA A 46 -7.94 -4.95 -4.30
C ALA A 46 -6.59 -5.67 -4.24
N VAL A 47 -5.48 -4.94 -4.41
CA VAL A 47 -4.11 -5.47 -4.29
C VAL A 47 -3.84 -5.95 -2.86
N LEU A 48 -4.24 -5.18 -1.85
CA LEU A 48 -4.16 -5.60 -0.46
C LEU A 48 -4.96 -6.88 -0.28
N ALA A 49 -6.26 -6.91 -0.61
CA ALA A 49 -7.08 -8.11 -0.47
C ALA A 49 -6.47 -9.35 -1.13
N LEU A 50 -5.88 -9.20 -2.33
CA LEU A 50 -5.15 -10.27 -3.02
C LEU A 50 -3.93 -10.74 -2.23
N ARG A 51 -3.09 -9.84 -1.72
CA ARG A 51 -1.94 -10.20 -0.88
C ARG A 51 -2.37 -10.98 0.37
N TYR A 52 -3.57 -10.72 0.91
CA TYR A 52 -4.07 -11.44 2.09
C TYR A 52 -4.34 -12.86 1.70
N ALA A 53 -5.11 -13.03 0.63
CA ALA A 53 -5.51 -14.32 0.11
C ALA A 53 -4.30 -15.15 -0.31
N ALA A 54 -3.28 -14.53 -0.91
CA ALA A 54 -2.02 -15.18 -1.28
C ALA A 54 -1.24 -15.72 -0.07
N ASN A 55 -1.53 -15.25 1.14
CA ASN A 55 -0.95 -15.75 2.40
C ASN A 55 -1.96 -16.51 3.28
N SER A 56 -3.21 -16.64 2.86
CA SER A 56 -4.28 -17.27 3.63
C SER A 56 -4.66 -18.62 3.02
N ARG A 57 -5.49 -19.37 3.74
CA ARG A 57 -6.04 -20.64 3.25
C ARG A 57 -6.82 -20.50 1.94
N GLU A 58 -7.32 -19.30 1.62
CA GLU A 58 -8.13 -19.04 0.41
C GLU A 58 -7.39 -19.41 -0.88
N LEU A 59 -6.07 -19.12 -0.98
CA LEU A 59 -5.27 -19.48 -2.15
C LEU A 59 -4.11 -20.42 -1.83
N ARG A 60 -3.62 -20.43 -0.58
CA ARG A 60 -2.42 -21.21 -0.21
C ARG A 60 -2.70 -22.71 -0.03
N ASP A 61 -3.89 -23.09 0.43
CA ASP A 61 -4.20 -24.47 0.82
C ASP A 61 -4.90 -25.26 -0.31
N THR A 62 -4.70 -24.83 -1.56
CA THR A 62 -5.31 -25.49 -2.74
C THR A 62 -4.65 -26.83 -3.09
N GLY A 63 -3.43 -27.08 -2.61
CA GLY A 63 -2.64 -28.27 -2.93
C GLY A 63 -2.02 -28.27 -4.34
N ASP A 64 -2.17 -27.18 -5.10
CA ASP A 64 -1.57 -27.01 -6.44
C ASP A 64 -0.31 -26.14 -6.35
N GLU A 65 0.86 -26.74 -6.61
CA GLU A 65 2.17 -26.05 -6.58
C GLU A 65 2.24 -24.86 -7.54
N ARG A 66 1.48 -24.87 -8.64
CA ARG A 66 1.43 -23.73 -9.59
C ARG A 66 0.73 -22.53 -8.98
N VAL A 67 -0.33 -22.77 -8.21
CA VAL A 67 -1.02 -21.73 -7.44
C VAL A 67 -0.09 -21.17 -6.37
N HIS A 68 0.65 -22.04 -5.66
CA HIS A 68 1.62 -21.60 -4.67
C HIS A 68 2.74 -20.73 -5.28
N GLY A 69 3.32 -21.16 -6.41
CA GLY A 69 4.34 -20.39 -7.13
C GLY A 69 3.86 -19.00 -7.55
N LEU A 70 2.64 -18.90 -8.10
CA LEU A 70 2.03 -17.62 -8.46
C LEU A 70 1.73 -16.75 -7.25
N CYS A 71 1.26 -17.33 -6.14
CA CYS A 71 1.04 -16.58 -4.90
C CYS A 71 2.34 -15.95 -4.37
N GLU A 72 3.48 -16.66 -4.45
CA GLU A 72 4.78 -16.10 -4.05
C GLU A 72 5.27 -15.01 -5.01
N GLU A 73 5.06 -15.16 -6.32
CA GLU A 73 5.35 -14.10 -7.30
C GLU A 73 4.50 -12.85 -7.05
N ILE A 74 3.20 -13.03 -6.83
CA ILE A 74 2.27 -11.94 -6.47
C ILE A 74 2.75 -11.26 -5.19
N ARG A 75 3.09 -12.00 -4.13
CA ARG A 75 3.60 -11.42 -2.87
C ARG A 75 4.83 -10.55 -3.09
N ARG A 76 5.81 -11.03 -3.86
CA ARG A 76 7.02 -10.24 -4.19
C ARG A 76 6.67 -8.99 -5.01
N HIS A 77 5.73 -9.10 -5.93
CA HIS A 77 5.30 -7.96 -6.74
C HIS A 77 4.51 -6.93 -5.93
N VAL A 78 3.67 -7.38 -4.99
CA VAL A 78 2.94 -6.51 -4.06
C VAL A 78 3.89 -5.76 -3.14
N ALA A 79 5.00 -6.35 -2.69
CA ALA A 79 6.00 -5.61 -1.92
C ALA A 79 6.54 -4.39 -2.68
N ARG A 80 6.74 -4.51 -3.99
CA ARG A 80 7.15 -3.38 -4.85
C ARG A 80 6.05 -2.32 -5.00
N ILE A 81 4.78 -2.73 -4.93
CA ILE A 81 3.63 -1.81 -4.93
C ILE A 81 3.56 -1.09 -3.58
N ASP A 82 3.72 -1.81 -2.47
CA ASP A 82 3.73 -1.23 -1.14
C ASP A 82 4.85 -0.19 -0.99
N ASP A 83 6.02 -0.38 -1.59
CA ASP A 83 7.10 0.64 -1.59
C ASP A 83 6.72 1.96 -2.29
N VAL A 84 5.67 1.96 -3.12
CA VAL A 84 5.14 3.15 -3.82
C VAL A 84 3.95 3.76 -3.07
N PHE A 85 3.11 2.93 -2.46
CA PHE A 85 1.90 3.36 -1.78
C PHE A 85 2.08 3.62 -0.29
N GLN A 86 3.11 3.06 0.33
CA GLN A 86 3.39 3.17 1.75
C GLN A 86 4.71 3.89 2.01
N MET A 87 4.78 4.53 3.17
CA MET A 87 6.01 5.14 3.67
C MET A 87 6.17 4.77 5.15
N ALA A 88 7.37 4.30 5.51
CA ALA A 88 7.78 4.17 6.90
C ALA A 88 8.45 5.48 7.32
N LEU A 89 7.85 6.15 8.30
CA LEU A 89 8.37 7.36 8.93
C LEU A 89 9.03 6.98 10.24
N LEU A 90 10.27 7.41 10.42
CA LEU A 90 10.98 7.32 11.70
C LEU A 90 11.12 8.74 12.26
N PRO A 91 10.82 8.96 13.54
CA PRO A 91 11.04 10.26 14.16
C PRO A 91 12.55 10.61 14.11
N ALA A 92 12.87 11.83 13.71
CA ALA A 92 14.22 12.34 13.58
C ALA A 92 14.88 12.61 14.95
N SER A 93 14.06 12.74 16.00
CA SER A 93 14.54 12.91 17.37
C SER A 93 13.56 12.34 18.39
N PRO A 94 14.02 12.05 19.63
CA PRO A 94 13.13 11.70 20.74
C PRO A 94 12.13 12.81 21.11
N GLY A 95 12.41 14.07 20.74
CA GLY A 95 11.46 15.18 20.89
C GLY A 95 10.27 15.00 19.95
N GLN A 96 10.56 14.84 18.66
CA GLN A 96 9.56 14.62 17.63
C GLN A 96 8.75 13.34 17.88
N GLN A 97 9.38 12.27 18.37
CA GLN A 97 8.66 11.05 18.75
C GLN A 97 7.56 11.34 19.79
N ARG A 98 7.89 12.08 20.86
CA ARG A 98 6.93 12.43 21.91
C ARG A 98 5.82 13.32 21.37
N GLU A 99 6.15 14.29 20.52
CA GLU A 99 5.16 15.15 19.86
C GLU A 99 4.17 14.33 19.02
N TRP A 100 4.66 13.35 18.25
CA TRP A 100 3.81 12.44 17.49
C TRP A 100 2.95 11.58 18.43
N GLU A 101 3.53 10.98 19.47
CA GLU A 101 2.79 10.19 20.46
C GLU A 101 1.67 11.01 21.15
N GLU A 102 1.94 12.28 21.48
CA GLU A 102 0.97 13.21 22.05
C GLU A 102 -0.16 13.55 21.07
N ALA A 103 0.18 13.83 19.81
CA ALA A 103 -0.81 14.09 18.75
C ALA A 103 -1.77 12.90 18.55
N LEU A 104 -1.24 11.69 18.69
CA LEU A 104 -1.98 10.43 18.55
C LEU A 104 -2.73 10.04 19.83
N ALA A 105 -2.39 10.61 20.99
CA ALA A 105 -2.98 10.22 22.27
C ALA A 105 -4.49 10.54 22.37
N ALA A 106 -4.95 11.53 21.60
CA ALA A 106 -6.35 11.96 21.50
C ALA A 106 -7.23 10.96 20.72
N ASP A 107 -6.66 10.19 19.80
CA ASP A 107 -7.35 9.12 19.07
C ASP A 107 -7.03 7.76 19.70
N GLY A 108 -8.02 7.15 20.34
CA GLY A 108 -7.89 5.86 21.03
C GLY A 108 -7.39 4.72 20.13
N HIS A 109 -7.63 4.81 18.81
CA HIS A 109 -7.14 3.86 17.82
C HIS A 109 -5.72 4.20 17.34
N ALA A 110 -5.33 5.47 17.40
CA ALA A 110 -4.02 5.95 16.97
C ALA A 110 -2.89 5.55 17.94
N ARG A 111 -3.16 5.29 19.22
CA ARG A 111 -2.12 4.87 20.18
C ARG A 111 -1.32 3.63 19.80
N GLN A 112 -1.88 2.80 18.92
CA GLN A 112 -1.23 1.57 18.45
C GLN A 112 -0.53 1.73 17.10
N VAL A 113 -0.54 2.90 16.47
CA VAL A 113 -0.05 3.09 15.09
C VAL A 113 1.46 2.97 14.94
N PHE A 114 2.21 3.22 16.01
CA PHE A 114 3.63 2.91 16.03
C PHE A 114 3.88 1.40 16.02
N ARG A 115 4.81 0.99 15.17
CA ARG A 115 5.34 -0.36 15.16
C ARG A 115 6.31 -0.55 16.31
N THR A 116 6.68 -1.79 16.57
CA THR A 116 7.60 -2.15 17.66
C THR A 116 9.00 -1.54 17.52
N ASP A 117 9.38 -1.14 16.30
CA ASP A 117 10.63 -0.45 16.00
C ASP A 117 10.53 1.09 16.09
N GLY A 118 9.37 1.62 16.51
CA GLY A 118 9.10 3.05 16.61
C GLY A 118 8.78 3.72 15.27
N SER A 119 8.67 2.96 14.18
CA SER A 119 8.26 3.51 12.89
C SER A 119 6.75 3.66 12.78
N LEU A 120 6.34 4.67 12.01
CA LEU A 120 4.96 4.89 11.59
C LEU A 120 4.83 4.54 10.10
N HIS A 121 4.07 3.49 9.80
CA HIS A 121 3.80 3.10 8.42
C HIS A 121 2.50 3.73 7.94
N ILE A 122 2.56 4.61 6.96
CA ILE A 122 1.41 5.39 6.48
C ILE A 122 1.11 5.13 5.01
N SER A 123 -0.12 5.45 4.60
CA SER A 123 -0.52 5.47 3.20
C SER A 123 -0.14 6.81 2.58
N LEU A 124 0.67 6.78 1.52
CA LEU A 124 0.95 7.96 0.70
C LEU A 124 -0.27 8.40 -0.12
N LEU A 125 -1.23 7.50 -0.33
CA LEU A 125 -2.49 7.81 -1.01
C LEU A 125 -3.48 8.52 -0.09
N ASP A 126 -3.51 8.12 1.19
CA ASP A 126 -4.45 8.61 2.19
C ASP A 126 -3.82 9.62 3.15
N ALA A 127 -2.73 10.26 2.74
CA ALA A 127 -2.06 11.33 3.49
C ALA A 127 -1.91 12.59 2.63
N ASP A 128 -1.91 13.75 3.28
CA ASP A 128 -1.72 15.07 2.66
C ASP A 128 -0.71 15.89 3.46
N LEU A 129 0.17 16.61 2.77
CA LEU A 129 1.24 17.39 3.39
C LEU A 129 1.02 18.88 3.13
N GLN A 130 0.90 19.67 4.20
CA GLN A 130 0.72 21.12 4.16
C GLN A 130 1.87 21.80 4.90
N GLY A 131 2.89 22.25 4.15
CA GLY A 131 4.16 22.66 4.75
C GLY A 131 4.88 21.44 5.32
N THR A 132 5.04 21.39 6.65
CA THR A 132 5.58 20.25 7.40
C THR A 132 4.50 19.43 8.09
N ALA A 133 3.27 19.94 8.16
CA ALA A 133 2.14 19.27 8.79
C ALA A 133 1.61 18.17 7.87
N LEU A 134 1.80 16.92 8.27
CA LEU A 134 1.31 15.75 7.56
C LEU A 134 0.01 15.25 8.18
N HIS A 135 -1.08 15.33 7.43
CA HIS A 135 -2.36 14.73 7.77
C HIS A 135 -2.41 13.28 7.27
N VAL A 136 -2.72 12.33 8.15
CA VAL A 136 -2.71 10.90 7.87
C VAL A 136 -4.09 10.31 8.13
N ARG A 137 -4.66 9.62 7.13
CA ARG A 137 -5.96 8.95 7.26
C ARG A 137 -5.90 7.43 7.28
N ARG A 138 -4.74 6.84 6.98
CA ARG A 138 -4.54 5.38 7.00
C ARG A 138 -3.12 5.03 7.40
N ALA A 139 -3.00 4.16 8.39
CA ALA A 139 -1.72 3.69 8.92
C ALA A 139 -1.72 2.17 9.18
N TRP A 140 -0.57 1.52 9.01
CA TRP A 140 -0.38 0.10 9.29
C TRP A 140 0.25 -0.07 10.67
N ASN A 141 -0.47 -0.77 11.53
CA ASN A 141 -0.02 -1.10 12.87
C ASN A 141 0.16 -2.61 13.05
N HIS A 142 0.69 -3.00 14.21
CA HIS A 142 0.99 -4.39 14.53
C HIS A 142 -0.25 -5.32 14.56
N VAL A 143 -1.47 -4.77 14.69
CA VAL A 143 -2.74 -5.51 14.70
C VAL A 143 -3.34 -5.59 13.29
N CYS A 144 -3.49 -4.46 12.61
CA CYS A 144 -4.02 -4.28 11.26
C CYS A 144 -2.88 -4.15 10.23
N ASN A 145 -1.96 -5.13 10.25
CA ASN A 145 -0.81 -5.19 9.34
C ASN A 145 -1.18 -5.40 7.86
N PHE A 146 -2.45 -5.70 7.59
CA PHE A 146 -2.84 -6.20 6.29
C PHE A 146 -3.48 -5.13 5.41
N THR A 147 -4.63 -4.60 5.80
CA THR A 147 -5.32 -3.51 5.08
C THR A 147 -4.94 -2.13 5.60
N GLY A 148 -4.19 -2.02 6.70
CA GLY A 148 -4.09 -0.77 7.45
C GLY A 148 -5.37 -0.45 8.21
N SER A 149 -5.25 0.41 9.22
CA SER A 149 -6.36 0.98 9.97
C SER A 149 -6.68 2.37 9.43
N TRP A 150 -7.96 2.64 9.19
CA TRP A 150 -8.44 4.02 9.01
C TRP A 150 -8.27 4.75 10.35
N THR A 151 -7.75 5.96 10.27
CA THR A 151 -7.38 6.82 11.41
C THR A 151 -7.50 8.28 10.94
N ASP A 152 -7.32 9.25 11.82
CA ASP A 152 -7.33 10.66 11.44
C ASP A 152 -6.46 11.45 12.44
N PHE A 153 -5.26 11.83 12.01
CA PHE A 153 -4.35 12.62 12.84
C PHE A 153 -3.39 13.45 12.00
N THR A 154 -2.77 14.43 12.65
CA THR A 154 -1.75 15.29 12.06
C THR A 154 -0.45 15.19 12.87
N ILE A 155 0.68 15.07 12.19
CA ILE A 155 2.02 15.09 12.79
C ILE A 155 2.92 16.08 12.05
N GLU A 156 3.90 16.65 12.75
CA GLU A 156 4.89 17.53 12.15
C GLU A 156 6.12 16.73 11.66
N LEU A 157 6.45 16.89 10.38
CA LEU A 157 7.66 16.35 9.78
C LEU A 157 8.81 17.34 9.88
N ASP A 158 10.05 16.84 9.93
CA ASP A 158 11.20 17.69 9.64
C ASP A 158 11.32 17.96 8.13
N GLU A 159 12.19 18.90 7.75
CA GLU A 159 12.36 19.30 6.35
C GLU A 159 12.82 18.14 5.45
N ALA A 160 13.64 17.22 5.97
CA ALA A 160 14.16 16.09 5.21
C ALA A 160 13.08 15.02 4.97
N GLN A 161 12.28 14.72 5.97
CA GLN A 161 11.11 13.85 5.90
C GLN A 161 10.05 14.42 4.96
N ALA A 162 9.77 15.72 5.04
CA ALA A 162 8.86 16.42 4.14
C ALA A 162 9.34 16.35 2.68
N ALA A 163 10.64 16.55 2.45
CA ALA A 163 11.24 16.40 1.12
C ALA A 163 11.17 14.95 0.59
N ASP A 164 11.45 13.94 1.42
CA ASP A 164 11.32 12.52 1.03
C ASP A 164 9.86 12.17 0.72
N TRP A 165 8.90 12.65 1.52
CA TRP A 165 7.47 12.47 1.26
C TRP A 165 7.08 13.03 -0.10
N GLN A 166 7.50 14.26 -0.43
CA GLN A 166 7.20 14.88 -1.73
C GLN A 166 7.82 14.09 -2.90
N ALA A 167 9.07 13.64 -2.73
CA ALA A 167 9.74 12.81 -3.74
C ALA A 167 9.02 11.47 -3.98
N ARG A 168 8.54 10.82 -2.92
CA ARG A 168 7.74 9.60 -3.01
C ARG A 168 6.35 9.85 -3.58
N ARG A 169 5.72 10.97 -3.25
CA ARG A 169 4.41 11.36 -3.77
C ARG A 169 4.42 11.49 -5.30
N ALA A 170 5.52 11.96 -5.89
CA ALA A 170 5.69 12.01 -7.34
C ALA A 170 5.68 10.59 -7.98
N ARG A 171 6.31 9.61 -7.33
CA ARG A 171 6.28 8.20 -7.77
C ARG A 171 4.87 7.61 -7.67
N LEU A 172 4.17 7.90 -6.58
CA LEU A 172 2.78 7.50 -6.41
C LEU A 172 1.92 8.09 -7.54
N ARG A 173 2.05 9.39 -7.86
CA ARG A 173 1.29 10.02 -8.95
C ARG A 173 1.49 9.31 -10.29
N ALA A 174 2.72 8.98 -10.65
CA ALA A 174 3.00 8.24 -11.88
C ALA A 174 2.31 6.86 -11.91
N MET A 175 2.26 6.16 -10.77
CA MET A 175 1.53 4.89 -10.67
C MET A 175 0.01 5.08 -10.69
N GLN A 176 -0.53 6.13 -10.04
CA GLN A 176 -1.95 6.47 -10.09
C GLN A 176 -2.41 6.71 -11.53
N GLU A 177 -1.66 7.51 -12.29
CA GLU A 177 -1.94 7.76 -13.71
C GLU A 177 -1.90 6.47 -14.53
N ALA A 178 -0.94 5.58 -14.29
CA ALA A 178 -0.88 4.28 -14.98
C ALA A 178 -2.08 3.38 -14.62
N ILE A 179 -2.53 3.40 -13.37
CA ILE A 179 -3.71 2.65 -12.91
C ILE A 179 -5.00 3.23 -13.48
N GLU A 180 -5.14 4.55 -13.56
CA GLU A 180 -6.38 5.20 -13.99
C GLU A 180 -6.51 5.25 -15.51
N ASN A 181 -5.39 5.27 -16.24
CA ASN A 181 -5.36 5.21 -17.70
C ASN A 181 -5.47 3.78 -18.27
N ARG A 182 -5.38 2.74 -17.43
CA ARG A 182 -5.68 1.39 -17.90
C ARG A 182 -7.15 1.34 -18.28
N ARG A 183 -7.46 1.03 -19.54
CA ARG A 183 -8.86 0.85 -19.93
C ARG A 183 -9.39 -0.37 -19.16
N PRO A 184 -10.36 -0.22 -18.24
CA PRO A 184 -11.01 -1.41 -17.68
C PRO A 184 -11.65 -2.15 -18.86
N ALA A 185 -11.46 -3.47 -18.92
CA ALA A 185 -12.13 -4.27 -19.94
C ALA A 185 -13.64 -4.01 -19.83
N ARG A 186 -14.26 -3.50 -20.91
CA ARG A 186 -15.72 -3.32 -20.95
C ARG A 186 -16.35 -4.67 -20.64
N ALA A 187 -17.24 -4.70 -19.64
CA ALA A 187 -18.03 -5.89 -19.37
C ALA A 187 -18.81 -6.28 -20.63
N PRO A 188 -18.87 -7.58 -20.99
CA PRO A 188 -19.78 -8.06 -22.02
C PRO A 188 -21.24 -7.83 -21.62
#